data_AF-A0AAE2DKE8-F1
#
_entry.id   AF-A0AAE2DKE8-F1
#
_cell.length_a   1.000
_cell.length_b   1.000
_cell.length_c   1.000
_cell.angle_alpha   90.00
_cell.angle_beta   90.00
_cell.angle_gamma   90.00
#
_symmetry.space_group_name_H-M   'P 1'
#
loop_
_entity.id
_entity.type
_entity.pdbx_description
1 polymer ?
#
loop_
_entity_poly.entity_id
_entity_poly.type
_entity_poly.pdbx_seq_one_letter_code
_entity_poly.pdbx_strand_id
1 'polypeptide(L)'
;MQWLPSFPTDNLYKLIAIFGLWLTAGLLAGMFYLSYLTYALEEETKQNIHYMNTEARISEIKKRLTSLKNNAPEENKLEWSAVFTDEMTALQKTLEISEKNLEKPKKPDNPINESMMGFLFSGDYWIYIFIAAYSLLTVTCTYFGFKLWYKKIHLPAEEQHYLDMRIKEATLLKLQVEINQIQPMPETIKQLFKLHSTIKPNKKSDVTI
;
A
#
# COMPACT_ATOMS: atom_id res chain seq x y z
N MET A 1 23.43 -2.99 41.85
CA MET A 1 23.44 -1.55 41.51
C MET A 1 23.10 -1.42 40.03
N GLN A 2 21.95 -0.85 39.68
CA GLN A 2 21.62 -0.55 38.26
C GLN A 2 22.39 0.71 37.87
N TRP A 3 23.38 0.55 36.99
CA TRP A 3 24.35 1.57 36.61
C TRP A 3 23.83 2.61 35.60
N LEU A 4 22.67 2.34 34.99
CA LEU A 4 21.97 3.27 34.09
C LEU A 4 20.56 3.51 34.64
N PRO A 5 20.07 4.76 34.68
CA PRO A 5 18.65 5.01 34.90
C PRO A 5 17.88 4.24 33.83
N SER A 6 16.87 3.48 34.24
CA SER A 6 15.97 2.81 33.29
C SER A 6 15.38 3.89 32.39
N PHE A 7 15.75 3.87 31.10
CA PHE A 7 15.10 4.73 30.11
C PHE A 7 13.58 4.60 30.29
N PRO A 8 12.81 5.70 30.18
CA PRO A 8 11.36 5.64 30.32
C PRO A 8 10.81 4.69 29.25
N THR A 9 10.57 3.44 29.65
CA THR A 9 10.19 2.33 28.76
C THR A 9 8.82 2.57 28.12
N ASP A 10 8.01 3.42 28.75
CA ASP A 10 6.72 3.91 28.25
C ASP A 10 6.84 4.59 26.86
N ASN A 11 7.93 5.33 26.63
CA ASN A 11 8.11 6.03 25.35
C ASN A 11 8.68 5.09 24.25
N LEU A 12 9.47 4.08 24.64
CA LEU A 12 10.10 3.16 23.69
C LEU A 12 9.07 2.31 22.93
N TYR A 13 8.08 1.74 23.65
CA TYR A 13 7.07 0.90 23.00
C TYR A 13 6.15 1.70 22.07
N LYS A 14 5.81 2.94 22.44
CA LYS A 14 5.08 3.88 21.58
C LYS A 14 5.88 4.20 20.31
N LEU A 15 7.17 4.50 20.45
CA LEU A 15 8.05 4.79 19.32
C LEU A 15 8.17 3.58 18.37
N ILE A 16 8.33 2.37 18.90
CA ILE A 16 8.39 1.15 18.07
C ILE A 16 7.08 0.92 17.33
N ALA A 17 5.92 1.14 17.98
CA ALA A 17 4.62 1.01 17.34
C ALA A 17 4.39 2.05 16.23
N ILE A 18 4.71 3.32 16.49
CA ILE A 18 4.61 4.42 15.51
C ILE A 18 5.60 4.20 14.36
N PHE A 19 6.82 3.75 14.66
CA PHE A 19 7.81 3.41 13.66
C PHE A 19 7.34 2.24 12.78
N GLY A 20 6.78 1.19 13.38
CA GLY A 20 6.16 0.08 12.63
C GLY A 20 5.05 0.56 11.70
N LEU A 21 4.17 1.45 12.17
CA LEU A 21 3.15 2.08 11.31
C LEU A 21 3.77 2.85 10.14
N TRP A 22 4.82 3.64 10.39
CA TRP A 22 5.54 4.34 9.32
C TRP A 22 6.13 3.38 8.29
N LEU A 23 6.72 2.27 8.74
CA LEU A 23 7.21 1.23 7.85
C LEU A 23 6.08 0.58 7.04
N THR A 24 4.91 0.33 7.64
CA THR A 24 3.76 -0.20 6.89
C THR A 24 3.26 0.76 5.82
N ALA A 25 3.22 2.07 6.11
CA ALA A 25 2.87 3.08 5.12
C ALA A 25 3.89 3.13 3.98
N GLY A 26 5.18 3.05 4.30
CA GLY A 26 6.27 2.96 3.31
C GLY A 26 6.16 1.70 2.45
N LEU A 27 5.86 0.55 3.05
CA LEU A 27 5.63 -0.71 2.33
C LEU A 27 4.46 -0.57 1.33
N LEU A 28 3.32 -0.04 1.78
CA LEU A 28 2.16 0.17 0.93
C LEU A 28 2.46 1.12 -0.23
N ALA A 29 3.10 2.26 0.05
CA ALA A 29 3.53 3.20 -0.98
C ALA A 29 4.48 2.55 -1.99
N GLY A 30 5.42 1.74 -1.51
CA GLY A 30 6.32 0.94 -2.35
C GLY A 30 5.57 -0.04 -3.24
N MET A 31 4.56 -0.75 -2.71
CA MET A 31 3.73 -1.67 -3.50
C MET A 31 2.93 -0.95 -4.59
N PHE A 32 2.34 0.21 -4.28
CA PHE A 32 1.66 1.03 -5.28
C PHE A 32 2.62 1.50 -6.38
N TYR A 33 3.80 1.94 -5.99
CA TYR A 33 4.81 2.41 -6.94
C TYR A 33 5.33 1.26 -7.83
N LEU A 34 5.59 0.08 -7.28
CA LEU A 34 5.94 -1.11 -8.06
C LEU A 34 4.82 -1.50 -9.03
N SER A 35 3.57 -1.44 -8.59
CA SER A 35 2.40 -1.72 -9.45
C SER A 35 2.32 -0.72 -10.62
N TYR A 36 2.54 0.55 -10.34
CA TYR A 36 2.61 1.60 -11.35
C TYR A 36 3.73 1.34 -12.37
N LEU A 37 4.93 0.98 -11.89
CA LEU A 37 6.05 0.62 -12.75
C LEU A 37 5.75 -0.59 -13.63
N THR A 38 5.13 -1.64 -13.08
CA THR A 38 4.75 -2.82 -13.89
C THR A 38 3.73 -2.48 -14.97
N TYR A 39 2.76 -1.62 -14.65
CA TYR A 39 1.78 -1.13 -15.62
C TYR A 39 2.45 -0.35 -16.76
N ALA A 40 3.33 0.59 -16.43
CA ALA A 40 4.07 1.37 -17.42
C ALA A 40 4.92 0.47 -18.34
N LEU A 41 5.61 -0.52 -17.78
CA LEU A 41 6.41 -1.47 -18.55
C LEU A 41 5.57 -2.31 -19.51
N GLU A 42 4.39 -2.75 -19.07
CA GLU A 42 3.50 -3.52 -19.92
C GLU A 42 3.02 -2.70 -21.12
N GLU A 43 2.71 -1.42 -20.89
CA GLU A 43 2.30 -0.49 -21.95
C GLU A 43 3.44 -0.25 -22.96
N GLU A 44 4.66 -0.02 -22.48
CA GLU A 44 5.87 0.09 -23.33
C GLU A 44 6.15 -1.20 -24.11
N THR A 45 6.03 -2.35 -23.45
CA THR A 45 6.28 -3.66 -24.06
C THR A 45 5.27 -3.93 -25.18
N LYS A 46 3.99 -3.58 -24.98
CA LYS A 46 2.96 -3.68 -26.02
C LYS A 46 3.27 -2.81 -27.22
N GLN A 47 3.69 -1.57 -27.00
CA GLN A 47 4.07 -0.66 -28.08
C GLN A 47 5.31 -1.16 -28.84
N ASN A 48 6.33 -1.63 -28.13
CA ASN A 48 7.54 -2.18 -28.73
C ASN A 48 7.25 -3.45 -29.56
N ILE A 49 6.44 -4.38 -29.04
CA ILE A 49 6.03 -5.58 -29.77
C ILE A 49 5.25 -5.20 -31.04
N HIS A 50 4.32 -4.24 -30.94
CA HIS A 50 3.57 -3.76 -32.09
C HIS A 50 4.48 -3.15 -33.16
N TYR A 51 5.45 -2.32 -32.75
CA TYR A 51 6.43 -1.72 -33.63
C TYR A 51 7.29 -2.79 -34.33
N MET A 52 7.89 -3.73 -33.56
CA MET A 52 8.71 -4.81 -34.11
C MET A 52 7.95 -5.68 -35.10
N ASN A 53 6.71 -6.05 -34.79
CA ASN A 53 5.86 -6.84 -35.68
C ASN A 53 5.52 -6.07 -36.97
N THR A 54 5.27 -4.76 -36.87
CA THR A 54 4.98 -3.92 -38.04
C THR A 54 6.21 -3.77 -38.92
N GLU A 55 7.39 -3.56 -38.33
CA GLU A 55 8.66 -3.48 -39.05
C GLU A 55 9.00 -4.79 -39.77
N ALA A 56 8.81 -5.94 -39.09
CA ALA A 56 8.99 -7.25 -39.70
C ALA A 56 8.06 -7.46 -40.90
N ARG A 57 6.77 -7.11 -40.76
CA ARG A 57 5.79 -7.17 -41.87
C ARG A 57 6.16 -6.26 -43.04
N ILE A 58 6.61 -5.04 -42.77
CA ILE A 58 7.09 -4.11 -43.82
C ILE A 58 8.25 -4.75 -44.59
N SER A 59 9.22 -5.34 -43.88
CA SER A 59 10.36 -6.03 -44.48
C SER A 59 9.93 -7.21 -45.36
N GLU A 60 9.00 -8.03 -44.89
CA GLU A 60 8.41 -9.15 -45.64
C GLU A 60 7.68 -8.68 -46.91
N ILE A 61 6.84 -7.64 -46.81
CA ILE A 61 6.14 -7.06 -47.96
C ILE A 61 7.15 -6.51 -48.98
N LYS A 62 8.21 -5.82 -48.54
CA LYS A 62 9.28 -5.32 -49.41
C LYS A 62 10.02 -6.45 -50.13
N LYS A 63 10.34 -7.54 -49.44
CA LYS A 63 10.97 -8.73 -50.05
C LYS A 63 10.06 -9.34 -51.10
N ARG A 64 8.76 -9.53 -50.79
CA ARG A 64 7.79 -10.07 -51.74
C ARG A 64 7.62 -9.18 -52.98
N LEU A 65 7.48 -7.87 -52.80
CA LEU A 65 7.41 -6.92 -53.90
C LEU A 65 8.67 -6.95 -54.78
N THR A 66 9.84 -7.18 -54.18
CA THR A 66 11.11 -7.31 -54.92
C THR A 66 11.16 -8.60 -55.74
N SER A 67 10.74 -9.73 -55.16
CA SER A 67 10.62 -11.01 -55.88
C SER A 67 9.63 -10.94 -57.04
N LEU A 68 8.49 -10.25 -56.86
CA LEU A 68 7.52 -10.01 -57.94
C LEU A 68 8.12 -9.14 -59.07
N LYS A 69 8.85 -8.07 -58.73
CA LYS A 69 9.55 -7.22 -59.72
C LYS A 69 10.65 -7.96 -60.49
N ASN A 70 11.32 -8.89 -59.83
CA ASN A 70 12.41 -9.70 -60.41
C ASN A 70 11.91 -10.94 -61.16
N ASN A 71 10.59 -11.09 -61.34
CA ASN A 71 9.97 -12.22 -62.03
C ASN A 71 10.24 -13.59 -61.36
N ALA A 72 10.40 -13.61 -60.03
CA ALA A 72 10.60 -14.81 -59.21
C ALA A 72 9.37 -15.05 -58.31
N PRO A 73 8.25 -15.55 -58.86
CA PRO A 73 6.96 -15.60 -58.15
C PRO A 73 6.88 -16.63 -57.02
N GLU A 74 7.79 -17.60 -56.98
CA GLU A 74 7.85 -18.64 -55.93
C GLU A 74 8.63 -18.18 -54.68
N GLU A 75 9.40 -17.09 -54.78
CA GLU A 75 10.20 -16.60 -53.65
C GLU A 75 9.41 -15.68 -52.71
N ASN A 76 9.70 -15.78 -51.40
CA ASN A 76 9.17 -14.92 -50.33
C ASN A 76 7.63 -14.81 -50.31
N LYS A 77 6.93 -15.88 -50.72
CA LYS A 77 5.47 -15.90 -50.83
C LYS A 77 4.82 -15.66 -49.46
N LEU A 78 3.86 -14.74 -49.43
CA LEU A 78 3.07 -14.45 -48.24
C LEU A 78 1.75 -15.20 -48.35
N GLU A 79 1.44 -16.07 -47.39
CA GLU A 79 0.23 -16.91 -47.43
C GLU A 79 -1.06 -16.06 -47.52
N TRP A 80 -1.06 -14.92 -46.84
CA TRP A 80 -2.20 -14.00 -46.80
C TRP A 80 -2.35 -13.17 -48.08
N SER A 81 -1.29 -12.99 -48.89
CA SER A 81 -1.35 -12.19 -50.12
C SER A 81 -1.89 -12.99 -51.32
N ALA A 82 -1.88 -14.32 -51.24
CA ALA A 82 -2.32 -15.21 -52.32
C ALA A 82 -3.83 -15.12 -52.63
N VAL A 83 -4.61 -14.46 -51.77
CA VAL A 83 -6.06 -14.29 -51.94
C VAL A 83 -6.41 -13.11 -52.86
N PHE A 84 -5.47 -12.19 -53.10
CA PHE A 84 -5.72 -11.00 -53.91
C PHE A 84 -5.56 -11.27 -55.40
N THR A 85 -6.53 -10.82 -56.19
CA THR A 85 -6.49 -10.90 -57.67
C THR A 85 -5.37 -10.05 -58.27
N ASP A 86 -5.05 -8.92 -57.65
CA ASP A 86 -3.91 -8.06 -57.98
C ASP A 86 -3.01 -7.92 -56.76
N GLU A 87 -2.12 -8.91 -56.61
CA GLU A 87 -1.21 -9.02 -55.46
C GLU A 87 -0.30 -7.78 -55.36
N MET A 88 0.16 -7.24 -56.49
CA MET A 88 1.16 -6.16 -56.46
C MET A 88 0.58 -4.84 -55.96
N THR A 89 -0.62 -4.45 -56.42
CA THR A 89 -1.25 -3.22 -55.91
C THR A 89 -1.74 -3.37 -54.48
N ALA A 90 -2.25 -4.54 -54.09
CA ALA A 90 -2.64 -4.83 -52.72
C ALA A 90 -1.45 -4.73 -51.75
N LEU A 91 -0.28 -5.29 -52.12
CA LEU A 91 0.94 -5.21 -51.31
C LEU A 91 1.48 -3.79 -51.23
N GLN A 92 1.46 -3.01 -52.32
CA GLN A 92 1.89 -1.60 -52.29
C GLN A 92 1.01 -0.75 -51.38
N LYS A 93 -0.32 -0.92 -51.44
CA LYS A 93 -1.25 -0.20 -50.57
C LYS A 93 -1.08 -0.60 -49.10
N THR A 94 -0.87 -1.88 -48.83
CA THR A 94 -0.62 -2.38 -47.48
C THR A 94 0.70 -1.85 -46.92
N LEU A 95 1.73 -1.77 -47.77
CA LEU A 95 3.02 -1.18 -47.41
C LEU A 95 2.86 0.30 -47.02
N GLU A 96 2.18 1.10 -47.85
CA GLU A 96 1.96 2.52 -47.59
C GLU A 96 1.21 2.76 -46.27
N ILE A 97 0.16 1.98 -46.01
CA ILE A 97 -0.58 2.04 -44.74
C ILE A 97 0.32 1.66 -43.56
N SER A 98 1.12 0.60 -43.71
CA SER A 98 1.99 0.10 -42.64
C SER A 98 3.12 1.08 -42.34
N GLU A 99 3.72 1.69 -43.36
CA GLU A 99 4.76 2.72 -43.20
C GLU A 99 4.21 4.01 -42.60
N LYS A 100 2.98 4.41 -42.98
CA LYS A 100 2.32 5.58 -42.38
C LYS A 100 1.96 5.36 -40.90
N ASN A 101 1.60 4.12 -40.55
CA ASN A 101 1.26 3.75 -39.18
C ASN A 101 2.47 3.30 -38.34
N LEU A 102 3.68 3.32 -38.92
CA LEU A 102 4.91 2.99 -38.22
C LEU A 102 5.32 4.17 -37.32
N GLU A 103 4.64 4.32 -36.21
CA GLU A 103 5.07 5.24 -35.17
C GLU A 103 6.19 4.60 -34.36
N LYS A 104 7.33 5.30 -34.25
CA LYS A 104 8.40 4.88 -33.34
C LYS A 104 7.83 4.81 -31.92
N PRO A 105 8.18 3.77 -31.14
CA PRO A 105 7.75 3.69 -29.76
C PRO A 105 8.19 4.97 -29.04
N LYS A 106 7.25 5.60 -28.31
CA LYS A 106 7.58 6.77 -27.49
C LYS A 106 8.57 6.30 -26.43
N LYS A 107 9.72 6.98 -26.32
CA LYS A 107 10.61 6.74 -25.19
C LYS A 107 9.90 7.18 -23.91
N PRO A 108 10.12 6.49 -22.78
CA PRO A 108 9.56 6.92 -21.50
C PRO A 108 9.91 8.37 -21.23
N ASP A 109 8.92 9.16 -20.82
CA ASP A 109 9.09 10.58 -20.51
C ASP A 109 10.00 10.81 -19.27
N ASN A 110 10.31 9.76 -18.50
CA ASN A 110 11.06 9.90 -17.25
C ASN A 110 12.25 8.92 -17.13
N PRO A 111 13.51 9.40 -17.22
CA PRO A 111 14.71 8.56 -17.17
C PRO A 111 14.90 7.86 -15.82
N ILE A 112 14.25 8.34 -14.76
CA ILE A 112 14.33 7.74 -13.42
C ILE A 112 13.65 6.35 -13.39
N ASN A 113 12.53 6.20 -14.11
CA ASN A 113 11.80 4.93 -14.15
C ASN A 113 12.59 3.86 -14.91
N GLU A 114 13.24 4.23 -16.01
CA GLU A 114 14.05 3.30 -16.82
C GLU A 114 15.24 2.74 -16.02
N SER A 115 15.96 3.61 -15.28
CA SER A 115 17.05 3.19 -14.40
C SER A 115 16.58 2.31 -13.26
N MET A 116 15.45 2.65 -12.65
CA MET A 116 14.93 1.91 -11.50
C MET A 116 14.36 0.55 -11.91
N MET A 117 13.75 0.45 -13.08
CA MET A 117 13.34 -0.83 -13.68
C MET A 117 14.53 -1.69 -14.05
N GLY A 118 15.55 -1.12 -14.68
CA GLY A 118 16.80 -1.82 -14.95
C GLY A 118 17.43 -2.39 -13.67
N PHE A 119 17.36 -1.65 -12.56
CA PHE A 119 17.85 -2.10 -11.26
C PHE A 119 16.97 -3.19 -10.63
N LEU A 120 15.63 -3.03 -10.61
CA LEU A 120 14.72 -4.02 -10.04
C LEU A 120 14.71 -5.35 -10.81
N PHE A 121 14.84 -5.27 -12.14
CA PHE A 121 14.83 -6.42 -13.05
C PHE A 121 16.24 -6.88 -13.46
N SER A 122 17.32 -6.29 -12.91
CA SER A 122 18.70 -6.73 -13.18
C SER A 122 18.97 -8.18 -12.73
N GLY A 123 18.06 -8.76 -11.94
CA GLY A 123 18.23 -10.08 -11.35
C GLY A 123 19.13 -10.07 -10.12
N ASP A 124 19.47 -8.90 -9.58
CA ASP A 124 20.24 -8.79 -8.36
C ASP A 124 19.45 -9.35 -7.18
N TYR A 125 19.81 -10.58 -6.80
CA TYR A 125 19.23 -11.31 -5.67
C TYR A 125 19.18 -10.49 -4.38
N TRP A 126 20.14 -9.57 -4.20
CA TRP A 126 20.21 -8.64 -3.07
C TRP A 126 18.97 -7.76 -2.91
N ILE A 127 18.33 -7.35 -3.99
CA ILE A 127 17.13 -6.48 -3.95
C ILE A 127 15.96 -7.26 -3.36
N TYR A 128 15.77 -8.50 -3.79
CA TYR A 128 14.72 -9.37 -3.27
C TYR A 128 14.92 -9.69 -1.78
N ILE A 129 16.19 -9.92 -1.37
CA ILE A 129 16.52 -10.09 0.05
C ILE A 129 16.17 -8.83 0.84
N PHE A 130 16.52 -7.64 0.32
CA PHE A 130 16.25 -6.38 1.00
C PHE A 130 14.75 -6.14 1.18
N ILE A 131 13.94 -6.37 0.13
CA ILE A 131 12.48 -6.25 0.20
C ILE A 131 11.89 -7.25 1.21
N ALA A 132 12.35 -8.49 1.20
CA ALA A 132 11.91 -9.51 2.14
C ALA A 132 12.28 -9.17 3.59
N ALA A 133 13.51 -8.73 3.82
CA ALA A 133 14.01 -8.29 5.13
C ALA A 133 13.24 -7.07 5.64
N TYR A 134 12.99 -6.08 4.79
CA TYR A 134 12.19 -4.91 5.12
C TYR A 134 10.75 -5.28 5.49
N SER A 135 10.12 -6.19 4.74
CA SER A 135 8.77 -6.68 5.01
C SER A 135 8.71 -7.41 6.37
N LEU A 136 9.69 -8.29 6.64
CA LEU A 136 9.78 -9.00 7.93
C LEU A 136 10.00 -8.03 9.10
N LEU A 137 10.88 -7.04 8.93
CA LEU A 137 11.12 -6.00 9.94
C LEU A 137 9.85 -5.20 10.23
N THR A 138 9.11 -4.84 9.18
CA THR A 138 7.85 -4.08 9.28
C THR A 138 6.81 -4.86 10.09
N VAL A 139 6.58 -6.14 9.75
CA VAL A 139 5.63 -7.00 10.46
C VAL A 139 6.04 -7.20 11.92
N THR A 140 7.31 -7.46 12.18
CA THR A 140 7.82 -7.68 13.54
C THR A 140 7.73 -6.42 14.40
N CYS A 141 8.22 -5.27 13.92
CA CYS A 141 8.12 -4.00 14.64
C CYS A 141 6.67 -3.60 14.93
N THR A 142 5.77 -3.78 13.97
CA THR A 142 4.35 -3.44 14.14
C THR A 142 3.71 -4.36 15.18
N TYR A 143 3.83 -5.68 15.02
CA TYR A 143 3.20 -6.65 15.93
C TYR A 143 3.76 -6.55 17.36
N PHE A 144 5.07 -6.54 17.53
CA PHE A 144 5.68 -6.44 18.86
C PHE A 144 5.48 -5.05 19.47
N GLY A 145 5.55 -3.99 18.68
CA GLY A 145 5.29 -2.61 19.12
C GLY A 145 3.90 -2.48 19.72
N PHE A 146 2.85 -2.85 18.98
CA PHE A 146 1.48 -2.80 19.47
C PHE A 146 1.22 -3.74 20.65
N LYS A 147 1.72 -4.98 20.59
CA LYS A 147 1.50 -5.98 21.66
C LYS A 147 2.13 -5.54 22.98
N LEU A 148 3.37 -5.06 22.94
CA LEU A 148 4.06 -4.59 24.14
C LEU A 148 3.46 -3.28 24.66
N TRP A 149 3.12 -2.36 23.76
CA TRP A 149 2.44 -1.12 24.12
C TRP A 149 1.11 -1.38 24.83
N TYR A 150 0.27 -2.26 24.28
CA TYR A 150 -1.01 -2.62 24.88
C TYR A 150 -0.84 -3.21 26.28
N LYS A 151 0.06 -4.19 26.43
CA LYS A 151 0.27 -4.88 27.71
C LYS A 151 0.93 -4.02 28.77
N LYS A 152 1.87 -3.16 28.41
CA LYS A 152 2.72 -2.42 29.37
C LYS A 152 2.26 -1.00 29.66
N ILE A 153 1.48 -0.41 28.77
CA ILE A 153 1.10 1.01 28.87
C ILE A 153 -0.41 1.14 28.93
N HIS A 154 -1.12 0.58 27.96
CA HIS A 154 -2.57 0.78 27.88
C HIS A 154 -3.32 0.17 29.07
N LEU A 155 -3.06 -1.11 29.37
CA LEU A 155 -3.68 -1.80 30.51
C LEU A 155 -3.41 -1.12 31.87
N PRO A 156 -2.16 -0.79 32.25
CA PRO A 156 -1.91 -0.06 33.50
C PRO A 156 -2.52 1.35 33.52
N ALA A 157 -2.56 2.04 32.39
CA ALA A 157 -3.18 3.37 32.30
C ALA A 157 -4.70 3.31 32.49
N GLU A 158 -5.37 2.28 31.96
CA GLU A 158 -6.79 2.03 32.22
C GLU A 158 -7.06 1.76 33.70
N GLU A 159 -6.21 0.94 34.34
CA GLU A 159 -6.32 0.64 35.77
C GLU A 159 -6.12 1.90 36.62
N GLN A 160 -5.12 2.72 36.31
CA GLN A 160 -4.91 4.02 36.96
C GLN A 160 -6.10 4.95 36.79
N HIS A 161 -6.64 5.06 35.57
CA HIS A 161 -7.82 5.88 35.30
C HIS A 161 -9.04 5.41 36.11
N TYR A 162 -9.21 4.08 36.25
CA TYR A 162 -10.27 3.51 37.06
C TYR A 162 -10.12 3.81 38.56
N LEU A 163 -8.90 3.73 39.09
CA LEU A 163 -8.60 4.08 40.47
C LEU A 163 -8.83 5.58 40.73
N ASP A 164 -8.38 6.45 39.82
CA ASP A 164 -8.61 7.90 39.89
C ASP A 164 -10.10 8.25 39.92
N MET A 165 -10.90 7.58 39.08
CA MET A 165 -12.36 7.70 39.11
C MET A 165 -12.93 7.35 40.48
N ARG A 166 -12.50 6.22 41.08
CA ARG A 166 -12.96 5.81 42.42
C ARG A 166 -12.52 6.77 43.52
N ILE A 167 -11.29 7.29 43.45
CA ILE A 167 -10.78 8.27 44.42
C ILE A 167 -11.61 9.55 44.33
N LYS A 168 -11.93 10.03 43.13
CA LYS A 168 -12.79 11.19 42.92
C LYS A 168 -14.20 10.96 43.48
N GLU A 169 -14.79 9.78 43.21
CA GLU A 169 -16.10 9.41 43.78
C GLU A 169 -16.07 9.39 45.33
N ALA A 170 -15.05 8.78 45.94
CA ALA A 170 -14.89 8.76 47.39
C ALA A 170 -14.64 10.15 47.99
N THR A 171 -13.89 10.99 47.30
CA THR A 171 -13.62 12.38 47.71
C THR A 171 -14.90 13.21 47.67
N LEU A 172 -15.72 13.04 46.63
CA LEU A 172 -17.04 13.69 46.54
C LEU A 172 -17.96 13.25 47.67
N LEU A 173 -18.01 11.94 47.98
CA LEU A 173 -18.79 11.44 49.12
C LEU A 173 -18.30 12.01 50.45
N LYS A 174 -16.99 12.09 50.66
CA LYS A 174 -16.40 12.68 51.86
C LYS A 174 -16.79 14.15 52.01
N LEU A 175 -16.61 14.95 50.95
CA LEU A 175 -17.02 16.35 50.94
C LEU A 175 -18.52 16.50 51.19
N GLN A 176 -19.34 15.59 50.68
CA GLN A 176 -20.78 15.58 50.92
C GLN A 176 -21.14 15.30 52.38
N VAL A 177 -20.40 14.41 53.07
CA VAL A 177 -20.57 14.17 54.51
C VAL A 177 -20.14 15.40 55.31
N GLU A 178 -19.00 16.00 54.98
CA GLU A 178 -18.52 17.22 55.65
C GLU A 178 -19.50 18.40 55.49
N ILE A 179 -20.04 18.61 54.29
CA ILE A 179 -21.08 19.63 54.05
C ILE A 179 -22.35 19.35 54.86
N ASN A 180 -22.81 18.09 54.91
CA ASN A 180 -23.99 17.70 55.70
C ASN A 180 -23.81 17.92 57.21
N GLN A 181 -22.57 17.85 57.71
CA GLN A 181 -22.26 18.12 59.11
C GLN A 181 -22.17 19.62 59.42
N ILE A 182 -21.77 20.43 58.45
CA ILE A 182 -21.61 21.89 58.60
C ILE A 182 -22.92 22.65 58.34
N GLN A 183 -23.81 22.13 57.50
CA GLN A 183 -25.15 22.68 57.26
C GLN A 183 -26.20 21.55 57.19
N PRO A 184 -27.29 21.60 57.97
CA PRO A 184 -28.40 20.65 57.78
C PRO A 184 -29.02 20.88 56.40
N MET A 185 -28.80 19.93 55.49
CA MET A 185 -29.14 20.05 54.08
C MET A 185 -30.68 20.11 53.87
N PRO A 186 -31.21 21.11 53.13
CA PRO A 186 -32.64 21.22 52.85
C PRO A 186 -33.18 20.04 52.01
N GLU A 187 -34.44 19.64 52.26
CA GLU A 187 -35.07 18.41 51.74
C GLU A 187 -35.04 18.25 50.21
N THR A 188 -35.04 19.34 49.46
CA THR A 188 -35.01 19.36 47.99
C THR A 188 -33.71 18.79 47.41
N ILE A 189 -32.57 18.99 48.09
CA ILE A 189 -31.27 18.47 47.64
C ILE A 189 -31.20 16.95 47.88
N LYS A 190 -31.79 16.45 48.98
CA LYS A 190 -31.87 15.00 49.26
C LYS A 190 -32.65 14.24 48.18
N GLN A 191 -33.73 14.84 47.65
CA GLN A 191 -34.54 14.21 46.60
C GLN A 191 -33.82 14.13 45.25
N LEU A 192 -33.11 15.19 44.86
CA LEU A 192 -32.27 15.22 43.64
C LEU A 192 -31.17 14.16 43.67
N PHE A 193 -30.56 13.92 44.84
CA PHE A 193 -29.53 12.88 45.01
C PHE A 193 -30.08 11.46 44.94
N LYS A 194 -31.26 11.21 45.52
CA LYS A 194 -31.94 9.91 45.41
C LYS A 194 -32.15 9.56 43.93
N LEU A 195 -32.58 10.54 43.13
CA LEU A 195 -32.74 10.40 41.68
C LEU A 195 -31.42 10.05 40.97
N HIS A 196 -30.32 10.75 41.28
CA HIS A 196 -29.02 10.46 40.67
C HIS A 196 -28.52 9.05 41.03
N SER A 197 -28.74 8.59 42.27
CA SER A 197 -28.32 7.23 42.69
C SER A 197 -29.09 6.12 41.97
N THR A 198 -30.36 6.36 41.60
CA THR A 198 -31.19 5.43 40.83
C THR A 198 -30.90 5.42 39.32
N ILE A 199 -30.20 6.43 38.78
CA ILE A 199 -29.93 6.57 37.34
C ILE A 199 -28.63 5.85 36.91
N LYS A 200 -27.80 5.33 37.82
CA LYS A 200 -26.63 4.50 37.44
C LYS A 200 -27.15 3.13 36.94
N PRO A 201 -27.06 2.78 35.64
CA PRO A 201 -27.45 1.45 35.20
C PRO A 201 -26.43 0.43 35.73
N ASN A 202 -26.95 -0.63 36.34
CA ASN A 202 -26.20 -1.79 36.79
C ASN A 202 -25.60 -2.50 35.57
N LYS A 203 -24.40 -2.10 35.12
CA LYS A 203 -23.65 -2.84 34.10
C LYS A 203 -22.83 -3.94 34.76
N LYS A 204 -23.53 -5.01 35.17
CA LYS A 204 -22.96 -6.33 35.49
C LYS A 204 -23.77 -7.39 34.74
N SER A 205 -23.31 -7.69 33.52
CA SER A 205 -23.62 -8.84 32.62
C SER A 205 -23.33 -8.33 31.20
N ASP A 206 -22.45 -8.85 30.36
CA ASP A 206 -21.78 -10.13 30.26
C ASP A 206 -20.43 -9.90 29.56
N VAL A 207 -19.37 -10.52 30.06
CA VAL A 207 -18.20 -10.85 29.26
C VAL A 207 -17.89 -12.32 29.53
N THR A 208 -18.61 -13.18 28.81
CA THR A 208 -18.18 -14.56 28.58
C THR A 208 -17.23 -14.55 27.40
N ILE A 209 -16.02 -15.04 27.69
CA ILE A 209 -14.92 -15.55 26.85
C ILE A 209 -15.15 -15.52 25.33
#